data_AF-A0AA85EJJ8-F1
#
_entry.id   AF-A0AA85EJJ8-F1
#
_cell.length_a   1.000
_cell.length_b   1.000
_cell.length_c   1.000
_cell.angle_alpha   90.00
_cell.angle_beta   90.00
_cell.angle_gamma   90.00
#
_symmetry.space_group_name_H-M   'P 1'
#
loop_
_entity.id
_entity.type
_entity.pdbx_description
1 polymer ?
#
loop_
_entity_poly.entity_id
_entity_poly.type
_entity_poly.pdbx_seq_one_letter_code
_entity_poly.pdbx_strand_id
1 'polypeptide(L)'
;MKGADLMLPGVVTDGPILPYTFNKIEKGILCCISTTSNRAPIAIGRTALSNYDMYMSAGRGKAVSVLHVMGDHVCSLVSSFNRPILPWPIIDEVSPKTNEEMDNANDESKSPVNMLSQQTSDDKNISEELDDLHLEEPFELQPSLDLDKILRECFLKGLKLIKISQLPIQVNIFYSQYVLVHKSPSVDLDIKKTKFKKVGLFLKAMQDEGFVEVTEPKSGVLMLNHINKDHIELRGVTVPASITNPKVECHWPGDYMGPPQIEDIRIIKGPVTALFSQFGYKSGECISQSEARRTIDSYVRNNKLQLITDPSLVRLDKLLTSICEPKTFIESPESTISNPIFHIRFGDLISQALKNLTTAYRITYPDMSTPVIWNRKEPPHIHLYIVTKAGKKLTRIAELENFHINPDSFSKQLKINLACSAGRTDDQQYPGKIVIQAQGVHLVAISKLLTESYSIPKRFIKGYTEPDKK
;
A
#
# COMPACT_ATOMS: atom_id res chain seq x y z
N MET A 1 1.88 -16.31 -12.43
CA MET A 1 1.56 -17.26 -13.53
C MET A 1 2.60 -18.37 -13.50
N LYS A 2 2.25 -19.64 -13.71
CA LYS A 2 3.17 -20.79 -13.54
C LYS A 2 3.96 -21.16 -14.81
N GLY A 3 4.17 -20.21 -15.74
CA GLY A 3 4.87 -20.48 -17.01
C GLY A 3 4.14 -21.44 -17.96
N ALA A 4 2.82 -21.57 -17.83
CA ALA A 4 2.03 -22.39 -18.74
C ALA A 4 1.99 -21.77 -20.14
N ASP A 5 1.91 -22.62 -21.16
CA ASP A 5 1.78 -22.20 -22.55
C ASP A 5 0.48 -21.45 -22.83
N LEU A 6 0.51 -20.51 -23.77
CA LEU A 6 -0.68 -19.83 -24.23
C LEU A 6 -1.43 -20.71 -25.22
N MET A 7 -2.64 -21.11 -24.85
CA MET A 7 -3.53 -21.89 -25.72
C MET A 7 -4.38 -20.96 -26.58
N LEU A 8 -4.72 -21.38 -27.80
CA LEU A 8 -5.54 -20.63 -28.75
C LEU A 8 -6.89 -20.13 -28.18
N PRO A 9 -7.64 -20.89 -27.34
CA PRO A 9 -8.86 -20.37 -26.73
C PRO A 9 -8.66 -19.18 -25.79
N GLY A 10 -7.42 -18.95 -25.32
CA GLY A 10 -7.06 -17.81 -24.47
C GLY A 10 -6.63 -16.56 -25.24
N VAL A 11 -6.57 -16.62 -26.58
CA VAL A 11 -6.24 -15.47 -27.42
C VAL A 11 -7.52 -14.69 -27.69
N VAL A 12 -7.51 -13.40 -27.35
CA VAL A 12 -8.64 -12.49 -27.60
C VAL A 12 -8.53 -11.97 -29.03
N THR A 13 -9.62 -12.10 -29.79
CA THR A 13 -9.75 -11.60 -31.16
C THR A 13 -10.90 -10.60 -31.24
N ASP A 14 -10.77 -9.57 -32.07
CA ASP A 14 -11.75 -8.48 -32.22
C ASP A 14 -13.03 -8.91 -32.98
N GLY A 15 -13.19 -10.21 -33.25
CA GLY A 15 -14.30 -10.77 -34.02
C GLY A 15 -14.18 -12.28 -34.22
N PRO A 16 -15.05 -12.89 -35.06
CA PRO A 16 -14.99 -14.31 -35.38
C PRO A 16 -13.66 -14.66 -36.07
N ILE A 17 -13.19 -15.89 -35.85
CA ILE A 17 -11.92 -16.37 -36.41
C ILE A 17 -12.07 -16.49 -37.93
N LEU A 18 -11.44 -15.58 -38.65
CA LEU A 18 -11.38 -15.49 -40.11
C LEU A 18 -9.95 -15.78 -40.58
N PRO A 19 -9.71 -16.12 -41.87
CA PRO A 19 -8.38 -16.46 -42.37
C PRO A 19 -7.32 -15.36 -42.14
N TYR A 20 -7.76 -14.10 -42.02
CA TYR A 20 -6.90 -12.95 -41.79
C TYR A 20 -6.79 -12.54 -40.31
N THR A 21 -7.46 -13.23 -39.37
CA THR A 21 -7.43 -12.88 -37.94
C THR A 21 -6.03 -12.99 -37.34
N PHE A 22 -5.24 -13.97 -37.77
CA PHE A 22 -3.87 -14.19 -37.31
C PHE A 22 -2.83 -13.75 -38.35
N ASN A 23 -3.21 -12.83 -39.24
CA ASN A 23 -2.32 -12.42 -40.32
C ASN A 23 -1.01 -11.84 -39.75
N LYS A 24 0.13 -12.12 -40.40
CA LYS A 24 1.50 -11.80 -39.94
C LYS A 24 2.05 -12.68 -38.80
N ILE A 25 1.38 -13.76 -38.40
CA ILE A 25 1.92 -14.73 -37.44
C ILE A 25 2.50 -15.93 -38.20
N GLU A 26 3.83 -16.07 -38.20
CA GLU A 26 4.50 -17.28 -38.67
C GLU A 26 4.87 -18.19 -37.50
N LYS A 27 5.08 -19.48 -37.78
CA LYS A 27 5.46 -20.48 -36.78
C LYS A 27 6.92 -20.31 -36.35
N GLY A 28 7.18 -20.38 -35.04
CA GLY A 28 8.52 -20.35 -34.47
C GLY A 28 9.11 -18.95 -34.22
N ILE A 29 8.36 -17.89 -34.53
CA ILE A 29 8.80 -16.51 -34.32
C ILE A 29 8.67 -16.12 -32.85
N LEU A 30 9.62 -15.30 -32.38
CA LEU A 30 9.59 -14.72 -31.05
C LEU A 30 8.46 -13.68 -30.93
N CYS A 31 7.62 -13.81 -29.92
CA CYS A 31 6.51 -12.91 -29.67
C CYS A 31 6.39 -12.55 -28.18
N CYS A 32 5.85 -11.36 -27.92
CA CYS A 32 5.43 -10.94 -26.59
C CYS A 32 3.94 -11.23 -26.38
N ILE A 33 3.58 -11.59 -25.16
CA ILE A 33 2.19 -11.80 -24.72
C ILE A 33 1.80 -10.63 -23.83
N SER A 34 0.70 -9.96 -24.13
CA SER A 34 0.13 -8.85 -23.36
C SER A 34 -1.31 -9.17 -22.94
N THR A 35 -1.86 -8.41 -22.00
CA THR A 35 -3.24 -8.61 -21.51
C THR A 35 -4.17 -7.57 -22.12
N THR A 36 -5.47 -7.87 -22.20
CA THR A 36 -6.48 -6.89 -22.65
C THR A 36 -6.51 -5.62 -21.79
N SER A 37 -6.12 -5.74 -20.51
CA SER A 37 -6.05 -4.61 -19.57
C SER A 37 -4.79 -3.75 -19.69
N ASN A 38 -3.70 -4.26 -20.30
CA ASN A 38 -2.42 -3.57 -20.33
C ASN A 38 -1.56 -4.07 -21.49
N ARG A 39 -1.10 -3.15 -22.33
CA ARG A 39 -0.28 -3.40 -23.52
C ARG A 39 1.16 -3.82 -23.19
N ALA A 40 1.69 -3.49 -22.01
CA ALA A 40 3.04 -3.89 -21.62
C ALA A 40 3.17 -5.44 -21.62
N PRO A 41 4.22 -6.04 -22.17
CA PRO A 41 4.37 -7.50 -22.16
C PRO A 41 4.36 -8.11 -20.75
N ILE A 42 3.67 -9.23 -20.56
CA ILE A 42 3.69 -10.03 -19.33
C ILE A 42 4.51 -11.32 -19.48
N ALA A 43 4.63 -11.83 -20.71
CA ALA A 43 5.42 -13.01 -21.01
C ALA A 43 6.04 -12.89 -22.41
N ILE A 44 7.09 -13.67 -22.64
CA ILE A 44 7.77 -13.80 -23.93
C ILE A 44 7.77 -15.29 -24.30
N GLY A 45 7.53 -15.58 -25.57
CA GLY A 45 7.47 -16.95 -26.06
C GLY A 45 7.75 -17.06 -27.55
N ARG A 46 7.61 -18.28 -28.08
CA ARG A 46 7.65 -18.55 -29.52
C ARG A 46 6.31 -19.07 -30.01
N THR A 47 5.85 -18.57 -31.16
CA THR A 47 4.62 -19.05 -31.80
C THR A 47 4.73 -20.55 -32.13
N ALA A 48 3.73 -21.33 -31.72
CA ALA A 48 3.73 -22.78 -31.92
C ALA A 48 3.06 -23.20 -33.24
N LEU A 49 2.19 -22.34 -33.78
CA LEU A 49 1.42 -22.55 -34.99
C LEU A 49 1.56 -21.34 -35.93
N SER A 50 1.43 -21.58 -37.24
CA SER A 50 1.34 -20.50 -38.24
C SER A 50 -0.07 -19.91 -38.28
N ASN A 51 -0.26 -18.75 -38.90
CA ASN A 51 -1.57 -18.15 -39.13
C ASN A 51 -2.58 -19.14 -39.74
N TYR A 52 -2.17 -19.91 -40.73
CA TYR A 52 -2.99 -20.92 -41.40
C TYR A 52 -3.34 -22.08 -40.46
N ASP A 53 -2.37 -22.57 -39.69
CA ASP A 53 -2.60 -23.65 -38.74
C ASP A 53 -3.52 -23.21 -37.58
N MET A 54 -3.37 -21.98 -37.10
CA MET A 54 -4.21 -21.41 -36.04
C MET A 54 -5.67 -21.28 -36.48
N TYR A 55 -5.88 -20.88 -37.76
CA TYR A 55 -7.20 -20.83 -38.38
C TYR A 55 -7.79 -22.24 -38.57
N MET A 56 -7.04 -23.16 -39.18
CA MET A 56 -7.50 -24.54 -39.46
C MET A 56 -7.77 -25.35 -38.18
N SER A 57 -7.12 -25.00 -37.08
CA SER A 57 -7.36 -25.64 -35.78
C SER A 57 -8.63 -25.12 -35.08
N ALA A 58 -9.41 -24.22 -35.70
CA ALA A 58 -10.65 -23.67 -35.17
C ALA A 58 -10.52 -23.15 -33.73
N GLY A 59 -9.42 -22.45 -33.43
CA GLY A 59 -9.15 -21.90 -32.10
C GLY A 59 -8.74 -22.93 -31.05
N ARG A 60 -8.35 -24.16 -31.43
CA ARG A 60 -7.86 -25.21 -30.52
C ARG A 60 -6.38 -25.45 -30.68
N GLY A 61 -5.71 -25.77 -29.58
CA GLY A 61 -4.28 -26.10 -29.58
C GLY A 61 -3.42 -24.98 -28.98
N LYS A 62 -2.10 -25.19 -29.04
CA LYS A 62 -1.10 -24.30 -28.44
C LYS A 62 -0.80 -23.15 -29.38
N ALA A 63 -1.01 -21.90 -28.94
CA ALA A 63 -0.70 -20.70 -29.72
C ALA A 63 0.77 -20.28 -29.56
N VAL A 64 1.24 -20.17 -28.31
CA VAL A 64 2.60 -19.72 -27.98
C VAL A 64 3.21 -20.61 -26.91
N SER A 65 4.43 -21.08 -27.17
CA SER A 65 5.28 -21.70 -26.15
C SER A 65 5.93 -20.62 -25.30
N VAL A 66 5.57 -20.56 -24.02
CA VAL A 66 6.09 -19.51 -23.12
C VAL A 66 7.53 -19.86 -22.73
N LEU A 67 8.44 -18.90 -22.89
CA LEU A 67 9.86 -19.02 -22.52
C LEU A 67 10.15 -18.32 -21.20
N HIS A 68 9.55 -17.14 -21.00
CA HIS A 68 9.75 -16.31 -19.83
C HIS A 68 8.44 -15.64 -19.44
N VAL A 69 8.17 -15.55 -18.15
CA VAL A 69 6.99 -14.85 -17.63
C VAL A 69 7.38 -13.96 -16.48
N MET A 70 6.74 -12.80 -16.39
CA MET A 70 6.93 -11.90 -15.27
C MET A 70 6.59 -12.61 -13.94
N GLY A 71 7.56 -12.58 -13.02
CA GLY A 71 7.49 -13.27 -11.72
C GLY A 71 8.08 -14.69 -11.74
N ASP A 72 8.76 -15.11 -12.80
CA ASP A 72 9.57 -16.31 -12.79
C ASP A 72 10.94 -16.10 -12.11
N HIS A 73 11.76 -17.15 -12.08
CA HIS A 73 13.06 -17.09 -11.41
C HIS A 73 14.05 -16.15 -12.09
N VAL A 74 13.93 -15.91 -13.40
CA VAL A 74 14.80 -14.96 -14.11
C VAL A 74 14.51 -13.53 -13.63
N CYS A 75 13.24 -13.20 -13.35
CA CYS A 75 12.89 -11.92 -12.72
C CYS A 75 13.54 -11.72 -11.34
N SER A 76 13.82 -12.81 -10.60
CA SER A 76 14.46 -12.70 -9.27
C SER A 76 15.96 -12.34 -9.33
N LEU A 77 16.58 -12.45 -10.52
CA LEU A 77 17.98 -12.08 -10.73
C LEU A 77 18.18 -10.57 -10.93
N VAL A 78 17.10 -9.82 -11.11
CA VAL A 78 17.14 -8.37 -11.34
C VAL A 78 16.37 -7.66 -10.22
N SER A 79 17.01 -6.68 -9.59
CA SER A 79 16.40 -5.86 -8.53
C SER A 79 15.28 -4.99 -9.11
N SER A 80 14.06 -5.13 -8.55
CA SER A 80 12.83 -4.39 -8.86
C SER A 80 12.38 -4.46 -10.33
N PHE A 81 11.38 -5.29 -10.62
CA PHE A 81 10.73 -5.35 -11.93
C PHE A 81 9.22 -5.14 -11.78
N ASN A 82 8.74 -3.95 -12.13
CA ASN A 82 7.32 -3.61 -12.15
C ASN A 82 6.84 -3.44 -13.59
N ARG A 83 5.72 -4.07 -13.94
CA ARG A 83 5.10 -3.91 -15.27
C ARG A 83 4.61 -2.47 -15.43
N PRO A 84 5.08 -1.70 -16.44
CA PRO A 84 4.50 -0.39 -16.71
C PRO A 84 3.03 -0.56 -17.12
N ILE A 85 2.20 0.44 -16.77
CA ILE A 85 0.80 0.46 -17.18
C ILE A 85 0.72 1.20 -18.50
N LEU A 86 0.49 0.45 -19.59
CA LEU A 86 0.30 0.99 -20.92
C LEU A 86 -1.12 0.68 -21.38
N PRO A 87 -2.04 1.66 -21.45
CA PRO A 87 -3.39 1.42 -21.95
C PRO A 87 -3.36 1.09 -23.45
N TRP A 88 -4.35 0.32 -23.93
CA TRP A 88 -4.60 0.19 -25.35
C TRP A 88 -5.17 1.51 -25.88
N PRO A 89 -4.76 1.98 -27.08
CA PRO A 89 -5.41 3.11 -27.71
C PRO A 89 -6.90 2.79 -27.86
N ILE A 90 -7.76 3.68 -27.39
CA ILE A 90 -9.20 3.60 -27.63
C ILE A 90 -9.35 3.82 -29.14
N ILE A 91 -9.66 2.75 -29.86
CA ILE A 91 -10.16 2.88 -31.22
C ILE A 91 -11.61 3.31 -31.02
N ASP A 92 -11.88 4.60 -31.15
CA ASP A 92 -13.26 5.06 -31.29
C ASP A 92 -13.84 4.32 -32.49
N GLU A 93 -14.85 3.48 -32.26
CA GLU A 93 -15.66 2.88 -33.31
C GLU A 93 -16.41 4.01 -34.04
N VAL A 94 -15.72 4.67 -34.95
CA VAL A 94 -16.35 5.56 -35.93
C VAL A 94 -16.99 4.65 -36.97
N SER A 95 -18.30 4.50 -36.84
CA SER A 95 -19.21 4.03 -37.89
C SER A 95 -18.81 4.64 -39.26
N PRO A 96 -18.71 3.85 -40.34
CA PRO A 96 -18.26 4.37 -41.62
C PRO A 96 -19.35 5.25 -42.24
N LYS A 97 -19.13 6.56 -42.24
CA LYS A 97 -19.74 7.44 -43.23
C LYS A 97 -18.74 7.63 -44.35
N THR A 98 -19.12 7.11 -45.51
CA THR A 98 -18.65 7.48 -46.83
C THR A 98 -18.35 8.98 -46.90
N ASN A 99 -17.14 9.32 -47.34
CA ASN A 99 -16.91 10.34 -48.34
C ASN A 99 -15.51 10.12 -48.92
N GLU A 100 -15.51 9.85 -50.22
CA GLU A 100 -14.35 9.89 -51.09
C GLU A 100 -13.83 11.34 -51.13
N GLU A 101 -12.51 11.52 -51.05
CA GLU A 101 -11.74 12.38 -51.95
C GLU A 101 -10.24 12.21 -51.72
N MET A 102 -9.54 12.01 -52.83
CA MET A 102 -8.09 11.93 -52.99
C MET A 102 -7.45 13.30 -52.77
N ASP A 103 -6.27 13.37 -52.12
CA ASP A 103 -5.01 13.72 -52.80
C ASP A 103 -3.76 13.77 -51.88
N ASN A 104 -2.72 13.07 -52.35
CA ASN A 104 -1.27 13.32 -52.37
C ASN A 104 -0.45 13.78 -51.13
N ALA A 105 0.32 12.82 -50.61
CA ALA A 105 1.79 12.69 -50.57
C ALA A 105 2.77 13.88 -50.28
N ASN A 106 3.77 13.53 -49.45
CA ASN A 106 5.12 14.12 -49.21
C ASN A 106 5.14 15.42 -48.35
N ASP A 107 6.08 15.71 -47.42
CA ASP A 107 7.42 15.18 -47.13
C ASP A 107 7.96 15.68 -45.75
N GLU A 108 9.00 15.01 -45.28
CA GLU A 108 10.12 15.36 -44.39
C GLU A 108 10.20 16.62 -43.48
N SER A 109 10.54 16.32 -42.20
CA SER A 109 11.67 16.88 -41.43
C SER A 109 11.57 18.30 -40.79
N LYS A 110 11.75 18.35 -39.46
CA LYS A 110 12.93 18.93 -38.77
C LYS A 110 12.63 19.29 -37.30
N SER A 111 13.47 18.77 -36.43
CA SER A 111 13.79 19.31 -35.10
C SER A 111 14.46 20.68 -35.21
N PRO A 112 14.52 21.44 -34.10
CA PRO A 112 15.85 21.87 -33.67
C PRO A 112 16.09 21.77 -32.17
N VAL A 113 17.34 21.42 -31.90
CA VAL A 113 18.10 21.55 -30.66
C VAL A 113 18.47 23.02 -30.48
N ASN A 114 18.50 23.53 -29.24
CA ASN A 114 19.44 24.60 -28.91
C ASN A 114 20.00 24.47 -27.49
N MET A 115 21.33 24.40 -27.45
CA MET A 115 22.22 24.43 -26.30
C MET A 115 22.65 25.88 -26.05
N LEU A 116 22.86 26.31 -24.79
CA LEU A 116 24.14 26.89 -24.34
C LEU A 116 24.17 27.19 -22.81
N SER A 117 25.18 26.60 -22.16
CA SER A 117 26.09 27.08 -21.09
C SER A 117 25.59 28.05 -20.00
N GLN A 118 25.63 27.71 -18.71
CA GLN A 118 26.77 27.69 -17.77
C GLN A 118 27.62 28.99 -17.74
N GLN A 119 27.57 29.71 -16.61
CA GLN A 119 28.75 30.04 -15.80
C GLN A 119 28.38 30.53 -14.38
N THR A 120 29.33 30.28 -13.49
CA THR A 120 29.41 30.26 -12.02
C THR A 120 29.67 31.61 -11.36
N SER A 121 29.25 31.81 -10.09
CA SER A 121 30.12 31.89 -8.88
C SER A 121 29.53 32.71 -7.71
N ASP A 122 29.58 32.10 -6.51
CA ASP A 122 29.90 32.61 -5.17
C ASP A 122 29.03 33.63 -4.37
N ASP A 123 28.36 33.05 -3.36
CA ASP A 123 28.49 33.29 -1.90
C ASP A 123 28.08 34.61 -1.17
N LYS A 124 27.18 34.40 -0.19
CA LYS A 124 27.00 35.03 1.15
C LYS A 124 25.94 36.13 1.39
N ASN A 125 25.00 35.70 2.27
CA ASN A 125 24.45 36.34 3.47
C ASN A 125 23.39 37.47 3.42
N ILE A 126 22.21 37.06 3.93
CA ILE A 126 21.49 37.60 5.12
C ILE A 126 20.73 38.94 4.98
N SER A 127 19.40 38.77 5.21
CA SER A 127 18.40 39.62 5.89
C SER A 127 17.95 40.95 5.30
N GLU A 128 16.61 41.09 5.34
CA GLU A 128 15.85 42.33 5.60
C GLU A 128 15.94 43.40 4.48
N GLU A 129 14.92 44.15 4.11
CA GLU A 129 13.49 44.23 4.37
C GLU A 129 13.02 45.36 3.40
N LEU A 130 11.74 45.32 3.00
CA LEU A 130 10.92 46.50 2.64
C LEU A 130 11.19 47.24 1.31
N ASP A 131 10.16 47.13 0.47
CA ASP A 131 9.48 48.22 -0.25
C ASP A 131 10.32 49.20 -1.07
N ASP A 132 10.17 49.13 -2.40
CA ASP A 132 9.19 49.95 -3.13
C ASP A 132 9.70 50.17 -4.56
N LEU A 133 8.84 49.88 -5.55
CA LEU A 133 8.69 50.62 -6.81
C LEU A 133 7.74 49.83 -7.72
N HIS A 134 6.47 50.21 -7.61
CA HIS A 134 5.44 50.00 -8.60
C HIS A 134 5.89 50.38 -10.01
N LEU A 135 5.64 49.50 -10.97
CA LEU A 135 5.13 49.86 -12.29
C LEU A 135 3.98 48.91 -12.60
N GLU A 136 2.75 49.40 -12.43
CA GLU A 136 1.55 48.80 -13.01
C GLU A 136 1.56 49.08 -14.51
N GLU A 137 1.36 48.05 -15.34
CA GLU A 137 0.59 48.19 -16.57
C GLU A 137 -0.37 47.00 -16.74
N PRO A 138 -1.59 47.22 -17.29
CA PRO A 138 -2.71 46.29 -17.21
C PRO A 138 -3.07 45.67 -18.56
N PHE A 139 -3.21 44.35 -18.65
CA PHE A 139 -3.93 43.58 -19.68
C PHE A 139 -3.66 42.08 -19.44
N GLU A 140 -4.52 41.09 -19.67
CA GLU A 140 -5.82 40.98 -20.32
C GLU A 140 -6.41 39.61 -19.92
N LEU A 141 -7.73 39.44 -20.02
CA LEU A 141 -8.50 38.26 -19.62
C LEU A 141 -8.11 36.97 -20.37
N GLN A 142 -7.53 36.01 -19.65
CA GLN A 142 -7.69 34.58 -19.93
C GLN A 142 -8.67 33.99 -18.89
N PRO A 143 -9.40 32.88 -19.15
CA PRO A 143 -10.35 32.33 -18.20
C PRO A 143 -9.58 31.91 -16.94
N SER A 144 -9.55 32.81 -15.95
CA SER A 144 -8.75 32.64 -14.76
C SER A 144 -9.29 31.44 -14.03
N LEU A 145 -8.54 30.35 -14.03
CA LEU A 145 -8.74 29.27 -13.10
C LEU A 145 -8.75 29.91 -11.71
N ASP A 146 -9.91 29.95 -11.07
CA ASP A 146 -10.08 30.64 -9.79
C ASP A 146 -9.32 29.85 -8.72
N LEU A 147 -8.04 30.19 -8.55
CA LEU A 147 -7.14 29.54 -7.60
C LEU A 147 -7.66 29.68 -6.17
N ASP A 148 -8.42 30.73 -5.87
CA ASP A 148 -9.05 30.91 -4.56
C ASP A 148 -10.15 29.87 -4.35
N LYS A 149 -10.96 29.61 -5.39
CA LYS A 149 -11.99 28.56 -5.34
C LYS A 149 -11.38 27.17 -5.20
N ILE A 150 -10.30 26.88 -5.93
CA ILE A 150 -9.59 25.59 -5.81
C ILE A 150 -8.97 25.45 -4.41
N LEU A 151 -8.32 26.49 -3.90
CA LEU A 151 -7.77 26.51 -2.55
C LEU A 151 -8.85 26.24 -1.50
N ARG A 152 -10.01 26.88 -1.64
CA ARG A 152 -11.18 26.69 -0.76
C ARG A 152 -11.70 25.26 -0.83
N GLU A 153 -11.86 24.69 -2.03
CA GLU A 153 -12.30 23.29 -2.19
C GLU A 153 -11.31 22.28 -1.58
N CYS A 154 -10.01 22.48 -1.78
CA CYS A 154 -8.96 21.66 -1.18
C CYS A 154 -8.98 21.76 0.36
N PHE A 155 -9.20 22.96 0.89
CA PHE A 155 -9.31 23.21 2.33
C PHE A 155 -10.50 22.48 2.96
N LEU A 156 -11.69 22.59 2.36
CA LEU A 156 -12.89 21.92 2.85
C LEU A 156 -12.76 20.39 2.85
N LYS A 157 -12.11 19.81 1.82
CA LYS A 157 -11.80 18.38 1.78
C LYS A 157 -10.82 17.99 2.89
N GLY A 158 -9.80 18.81 3.14
CA GLY A 158 -8.83 18.61 4.22
C GLY A 158 -9.47 18.61 5.62
N LEU A 159 -10.44 19.50 5.88
CA LEU A 159 -11.16 19.56 7.16
C LEU A 159 -11.94 18.27 7.47
N LYS A 160 -12.45 17.56 6.46
CA LYS A 160 -13.15 16.29 6.64
C LYS A 160 -12.23 15.15 7.09
N LEU A 161 -10.97 15.17 6.69
CA LEU A 161 -10.01 14.12 7.00
C LEU A 161 -9.52 14.17 8.46
N ILE A 162 -9.50 15.37 9.05
CA ILE A 162 -8.96 15.57 10.39
C ILE A 162 -9.93 15.04 11.45
N LYS A 163 -9.43 14.20 12.34
CA LYS A 163 -10.18 13.78 13.53
C LYS A 163 -10.02 14.84 14.62
N ILE A 164 -11.08 15.09 15.40
CA ILE A 164 -11.06 16.07 16.50
C ILE A 164 -9.93 15.73 17.50
N SER A 165 -9.65 14.44 17.69
CA SER A 165 -8.56 13.93 18.55
C SER A 165 -7.14 14.29 18.08
N GLN A 166 -6.98 14.83 16.86
CA GLN A 166 -5.68 15.24 16.33
C GLN A 166 -5.38 16.72 16.59
N LEU A 167 -6.37 17.50 17.06
CA LEU A 167 -6.18 18.91 17.42
C LEU A 167 -5.55 19.02 18.81
N PRO A 168 -4.69 20.04 19.06
CA PRO A 168 -4.32 21.13 18.14
C PRO A 168 -3.19 20.74 17.16
N ILE A 169 -3.26 21.22 15.90
CA ILE A 169 -2.28 20.94 14.82
C ILE A 169 -1.60 22.23 14.38
N GLN A 170 -0.30 22.20 14.11
CA GLN A 170 0.40 23.35 13.54
C GLN A 170 -0.09 23.64 12.11
N VAL A 171 -0.35 24.92 11.80
CA VAL A 171 -0.92 25.35 10.51
C VAL A 171 -0.10 24.91 9.30
N ASN A 172 1.24 24.88 9.41
CA ASN A 172 2.10 24.40 8.32
C ASN A 172 1.89 22.91 8.01
N ILE A 173 1.72 22.11 9.06
CA ILE A 173 1.44 20.67 8.96
C ILE A 173 0.04 20.47 8.37
N PHE A 174 -0.94 21.22 8.87
CA PHE A 174 -2.30 21.21 8.33
C PHE A 174 -2.34 21.52 6.82
N TYR A 175 -1.70 22.62 6.42
CA TYR A 175 -1.70 23.08 5.04
C TYR A 175 -1.01 22.09 4.09
N SER A 176 0.18 21.62 4.45
CA SER A 176 0.95 20.68 3.60
C SER A 176 0.31 19.29 3.53
N GLN A 177 -0.15 18.74 4.65
CA GLN A 177 -0.57 17.33 4.73
C GLN A 177 -2.05 17.09 4.47
N TYR A 178 -2.90 18.12 4.60
CA TYR A 178 -4.35 17.95 4.48
C TYR A 178 -4.96 18.82 3.38
N VAL A 179 -4.42 20.02 3.11
CA VAL A 179 -4.96 20.92 2.08
C VAL A 179 -4.33 20.61 0.71
N LEU A 180 -2.99 20.61 0.61
CA LEU A 180 -2.31 20.42 -0.68
C LEU A 180 -2.50 19.03 -1.30
N VAL A 181 -2.81 18.00 -0.50
CA VAL A 181 -3.05 16.64 -0.99
C VAL A 181 -4.27 16.54 -1.92
N HIS A 182 -5.21 17.49 -1.80
CA HIS A 182 -6.41 17.53 -2.64
C HIS A 182 -6.25 18.33 -3.93
N LYS A 183 -5.04 18.81 -4.26
CA LYS A 183 -4.78 19.51 -5.52
C LYS A 183 -4.81 18.53 -6.70
N SER A 184 -5.35 18.97 -7.84
CA SER A 184 -5.29 18.18 -9.08
C SER A 184 -3.84 18.12 -9.59
N PRO A 185 -3.34 16.99 -10.11
CA PRO A 185 -1.98 16.89 -10.67
C PRO A 185 -1.70 17.89 -11.79
N SER A 186 -2.76 18.39 -12.43
CA SER A 186 -2.73 19.35 -13.53
C SER A 186 -2.66 20.81 -13.07
N VAL A 187 -2.76 21.09 -11.75
CA VAL A 187 -2.85 22.44 -11.19
C VAL A 187 -1.77 22.65 -10.13
N ASP A 188 -0.88 23.61 -10.36
CA ASP A 188 0.10 24.04 -9.35
C ASP A 188 -0.50 25.12 -8.45
N LEU A 189 -1.04 24.69 -7.30
CA LEU A 189 -1.68 25.55 -6.31
C LEU A 189 -0.63 26.30 -5.47
N ASP A 190 -0.28 27.51 -5.89
CA ASP A 190 0.58 28.44 -5.13
C ASP A 190 -0.24 29.49 -4.39
N ILE A 191 -0.12 29.53 -3.06
CA ILE A 191 -0.85 30.50 -2.22
C ILE A 191 -0.46 31.95 -2.51
N LYS A 192 0.74 32.20 -3.04
CA LYS A 192 1.17 33.56 -3.41
C LYS A 192 0.36 34.12 -4.58
N LYS A 193 -0.22 33.24 -5.41
CA LYS A 193 -1.07 33.58 -6.55
C LYS A 193 -2.56 33.68 -6.18
N THR A 194 -2.91 33.44 -4.91
CA THR A 194 -4.26 33.60 -4.37
C THR A 194 -4.43 34.99 -3.75
N LYS A 195 -5.67 35.46 -3.57
CA LYS A 195 -5.95 36.76 -2.93
C LYS A 195 -5.38 36.90 -1.52
N PHE A 196 -5.11 35.77 -0.85
CA PHE A 196 -4.63 35.73 0.52
C PHE A 196 -3.12 35.89 0.64
N LYS A 197 -2.35 35.52 -0.39
CA LYS A 197 -0.87 35.59 -0.48
C LYS A 197 -0.07 34.81 0.60
N LYS A 198 -0.66 34.49 1.76
CA LYS A 198 -0.08 33.78 2.92
C LYS A 198 -1.11 32.85 3.57
N VAL A 199 -0.66 31.69 4.07
CA VAL A 199 -1.51 30.67 4.73
C VAL A 199 -2.20 31.23 5.97
N GLY A 200 -1.49 32.05 6.76
CA GLY A 200 -2.07 32.65 7.96
C GLY A 200 -3.21 33.63 7.66
N LEU A 201 -3.14 34.38 6.55
CA LEU A 201 -4.20 35.30 6.13
C LEU A 201 -5.43 34.53 5.62
N PHE A 202 -5.19 33.45 4.87
CA PHE A 202 -6.26 32.55 4.44
C PHE A 202 -7.01 31.93 5.63
N LEU A 203 -6.29 31.40 6.63
CA LEU A 203 -6.95 30.77 7.77
C LEU A 203 -7.64 31.76 8.72
N LYS A 204 -7.15 33.01 8.82
CA LYS A 204 -7.88 34.07 9.51
C LYS A 204 -9.22 34.36 8.82
N ALA A 205 -9.25 34.44 7.50
CA ALA A 205 -10.51 34.57 6.76
C ALA A 205 -11.44 33.36 6.96
N MET A 206 -10.91 32.14 6.97
CA MET A 206 -11.71 30.93 7.25
C MET A 206 -12.18 30.85 8.71
N GLN A 207 -11.47 31.50 9.64
CA GLN A 207 -11.89 31.65 11.02
C GLN A 207 -13.03 32.66 11.16
N ASP A 208 -12.97 33.80 10.45
CA ASP A 208 -14.05 34.79 10.41
C ASP A 208 -15.33 34.22 9.78
N GLU A 209 -15.19 33.30 8.83
CA GLU A 209 -16.29 32.53 8.23
C GLU A 209 -16.77 31.36 9.13
N GLY A 210 -16.13 31.10 10.27
CA GLY A 210 -16.59 30.13 11.27
C GLY A 210 -16.23 28.66 11.00
N PHE A 211 -15.25 28.39 10.13
CA PHE A 211 -14.78 27.02 9.85
C PHE A 211 -13.80 26.50 10.89
N VAL A 212 -12.92 27.36 11.40
CA VAL A 212 -11.76 26.97 12.22
C VAL A 212 -11.44 28.02 13.28
N GLU A 213 -10.73 27.62 14.32
CA GLU A 213 -10.11 28.56 15.27
C GLU A 213 -8.60 28.38 15.26
N VAL A 214 -7.87 29.48 15.03
CA VAL A 214 -6.42 29.53 14.97
C VAL A 214 -5.89 30.45 16.08
N THR A 215 -4.85 30.02 16.78
CA THR A 215 -4.12 30.87 17.74
C THR A 215 -2.64 30.96 17.38
N GLU A 216 -2.00 32.01 17.87
CA GLU A 216 -0.56 32.26 17.70
C GLU A 216 0.14 32.25 19.08
N PRO A 217 0.42 31.07 19.66
CA PRO A 217 1.02 30.97 21.00
C PRO A 217 2.46 31.50 21.06
N LYS A 218 3.18 31.56 19.93
CA LYS A 218 4.50 32.19 19.77
C LYS A 218 4.53 32.92 18.44
N SER A 219 5.20 34.08 18.38
CA SER A 219 5.37 34.86 17.15
C SER A 219 5.85 33.96 16.00
N GLY A 220 5.06 33.86 14.94
CA GLY A 220 5.34 33.04 13.75
C GLY A 220 4.88 31.57 13.80
N VAL A 221 4.34 31.08 14.92
CA VAL A 221 3.83 29.70 15.05
C VAL A 221 2.31 29.71 15.20
N LEU A 222 1.61 29.46 14.09
CA LEU A 222 0.16 29.35 14.08
C LEU A 222 -0.30 27.91 14.38
N MET A 223 -1.28 27.77 15.27
CA MET A 223 -1.88 26.52 15.72
C MET A 223 -3.37 26.51 15.41
N LEU A 224 -3.84 25.46 14.75
CA LEU A 224 -5.25 25.15 14.51
C LEU A 224 -5.80 24.37 15.72
N ASN A 225 -6.72 24.96 16.47
CA ASN A 225 -7.20 24.38 17.73
C ASN A 225 -8.59 23.76 17.63
N HIS A 226 -9.46 24.33 16.79
CA HIS A 226 -10.83 23.88 16.64
C HIS A 226 -11.24 23.85 15.16
N ILE A 227 -12.11 22.89 14.81
CA ILE A 227 -12.69 22.73 13.48
C ILE A 227 -14.20 22.54 13.66
N ASN A 228 -14.99 23.41 13.04
CA ASN A 228 -16.44 23.30 13.01
C ASN A 228 -16.88 22.30 11.94
N LYS A 229 -17.09 21.04 12.34
CA LYS A 229 -17.51 19.96 11.44
C LYS A 229 -18.98 20.04 10.99
N ASP A 230 -19.80 20.81 11.70
CA ASP A 230 -21.23 20.93 11.44
C ASP A 230 -21.56 22.06 10.43
N HIS A 231 -20.54 22.75 9.92
CA HIS A 231 -20.68 23.83 8.95
C HIS A 231 -21.42 23.39 7.68
N ILE A 232 -22.35 24.22 7.18
CA ILE A 232 -23.28 23.87 6.10
C ILE A 232 -22.56 23.50 4.80
N GLU A 233 -21.45 24.19 4.50
CA GLU A 233 -20.61 23.93 3.31
C GLU A 233 -19.85 22.60 3.38
N LEU A 234 -19.63 22.03 4.57
CA LEU A 234 -19.00 20.72 4.70
C LEU A 234 -19.97 19.57 4.37
N ARG A 235 -21.29 19.77 4.43
CA ARG A 235 -22.25 18.68 4.16
C ARG A 235 -22.21 18.19 2.71
N GLY A 236 -21.90 19.06 1.75
CA GLY A 236 -21.84 18.72 0.31
C GLY A 236 -20.51 18.18 -0.21
N VAL A 237 -19.44 18.17 0.60
CA VAL A 237 -18.08 17.83 0.12
C VAL A 237 -17.85 16.32 0.12
N THR A 238 -17.61 15.70 -1.03
CA THR A 238 -17.25 14.27 -1.11
C THR A 238 -15.74 14.10 -1.20
N VAL A 239 -15.15 13.30 -0.31
CA VAL A 239 -13.72 12.94 -0.36
C VAL A 239 -13.59 11.54 -0.97
N PRO A 240 -12.82 11.35 -2.07
CA PRO A 240 -12.57 10.04 -2.64
C PRO A 240 -11.90 9.11 -1.61
N ALA A 241 -12.33 7.84 -1.55
CA ALA A 241 -11.86 6.87 -0.56
C ALA A 241 -10.32 6.70 -0.55
N SER A 242 -9.65 6.95 -1.68
CA SER A 242 -8.19 6.84 -1.85
C SER A 242 -7.37 7.85 -1.04
N ILE A 243 -7.95 8.93 -0.51
CA ILE A 243 -7.23 10.03 0.19
C ILE A 243 -7.50 10.02 1.71
N THR A 244 -8.15 8.98 2.24
CA THR A 244 -8.54 8.90 3.67
C THR A 244 -7.37 8.85 4.66
N ASN A 245 -6.14 8.63 4.19
CA ASN A 245 -4.93 8.80 4.97
C ASN A 245 -4.04 9.86 4.29
N PRO A 246 -3.66 10.97 4.97
CA PRO A 246 -2.66 11.87 4.44
C PRO A 246 -1.39 11.05 4.21
N LYS A 247 -1.00 10.89 2.94
CA LYS A 247 0.33 10.39 2.60
C LYS A 247 1.30 11.47 3.08
N VAL A 248 1.87 11.26 4.26
CA VAL A 248 3.14 11.90 4.61
C VAL A 248 4.07 11.51 3.46
N GLU A 249 4.58 12.50 2.71
CA GLU A 249 5.75 12.28 1.86
C GLU A 249 6.93 11.97 2.78
N CYS A 250 6.97 10.74 3.28
CA CYS A 250 8.12 10.23 4.00
C CYS A 250 9.23 10.07 2.97
N HIS A 251 10.27 10.91 3.06
CA HIS A 251 11.51 10.68 2.36
C HIS A 251 12.21 9.50 3.03
N TRP A 252 11.95 8.31 2.50
CA TRP A 252 12.58 7.08 2.94
C TRP A 252 14.02 7.01 2.43
N PRO A 253 14.94 6.36 3.18
CA PRO A 253 16.32 6.26 2.73
C PRO A 253 16.48 5.42 1.46
N GLY A 254 17.15 6.00 0.45
CA GLY A 254 17.56 5.29 -0.75
C GLY A 254 16.40 4.72 -1.56
N ASP A 255 16.40 3.41 -1.74
CA ASP A 255 15.44 2.62 -2.52
C ASP A 255 14.25 2.08 -1.68
N TYR A 256 14.16 2.44 -0.40
CA TYR A 256 13.11 1.96 0.48
C TYR A 256 11.78 2.68 0.22
N MET A 257 10.70 1.92 0.02
CA MET A 257 9.36 2.49 -0.28
C MET A 257 8.48 2.69 0.96
N GLY A 258 9.00 2.34 2.15
CA GLY A 258 8.33 2.52 3.44
C GLY A 258 7.97 1.22 4.16
N PRO A 259 7.57 1.31 5.43
CA PRO A 259 7.33 0.14 6.27
C PRO A 259 6.09 -0.63 5.82
N PRO A 260 6.14 -1.98 5.85
CA PRO A 260 4.96 -2.78 5.57
C PRO A 260 3.91 -2.64 6.68
N GLN A 261 2.64 -2.69 6.27
CA GLN A 261 1.52 -2.84 7.17
C GLN A 261 1.37 -4.32 7.53
N ILE A 262 1.53 -4.65 8.81
CA ILE A 262 1.42 -6.02 9.33
C ILE A 262 0.15 -6.12 10.18
N GLU A 263 -0.81 -6.89 9.70
CA GLU A 263 -2.11 -7.13 10.35
C GLU A 263 -2.17 -8.57 10.89
N ASP A 264 -2.67 -8.74 12.11
CA ASP A 264 -2.92 -10.04 12.71
C ASP A 264 -4.17 -10.68 12.11
N ILE A 265 -4.00 -11.85 11.50
CA ILE A 265 -5.09 -12.60 10.87
C ILE A 265 -5.17 -14.03 11.40
N ARG A 266 -6.30 -14.67 11.11
CA ARG A 266 -6.60 -16.04 11.47
C ARG A 266 -6.89 -16.82 10.21
N ILE A 267 -6.33 -18.01 10.07
CA ILE A 267 -6.63 -18.92 8.96
C ILE A 267 -7.64 -19.96 9.46
N ILE A 268 -8.76 -20.07 8.74
CA ILE A 268 -9.86 -20.96 9.07
C ILE A 268 -9.46 -22.40 8.71
N LYS A 269 -9.20 -23.24 9.71
CA LYS A 269 -8.83 -24.64 9.54
C LYS A 269 -9.42 -25.49 10.66
N GLY A 270 -9.46 -26.82 10.44
CA GLY A 270 -9.85 -27.79 11.46
C GLY A 270 -11.34 -27.74 11.82
N PRO A 271 -11.73 -28.12 13.05
CA PRO A 271 -13.13 -28.31 13.45
C PRO A 271 -13.97 -27.02 13.40
N VAL A 272 -13.32 -25.88 13.60
CA VAL A 272 -13.95 -24.56 13.51
C VAL A 272 -14.46 -24.22 12.11
N THR A 273 -13.94 -24.87 11.05
CA THR A 273 -14.37 -24.63 9.67
C THR A 273 -15.87 -24.83 9.49
N ALA A 274 -16.49 -25.79 10.17
CA ALA A 274 -17.92 -26.05 10.06
C ALA A 274 -18.77 -24.85 10.51
N LEU A 275 -18.38 -24.16 11.59
CA LEU A 275 -19.04 -22.95 12.08
C LEU A 275 -18.93 -21.81 11.04
N PHE A 276 -17.71 -21.57 10.55
CA PHE A 276 -17.45 -20.48 9.62
C PHE A 276 -18.05 -20.72 8.22
N SER A 277 -18.22 -21.98 7.81
CA SER A 277 -18.85 -22.33 6.52
C SER A 277 -20.31 -21.89 6.42
N GLN A 278 -21.03 -21.80 7.54
CA GLN A 278 -22.41 -21.29 7.58
C GLN A 278 -22.50 -19.80 7.22
N PHE A 279 -21.38 -19.07 7.30
CA PHE A 279 -21.26 -17.65 6.96
C PHE A 279 -20.54 -17.42 5.63
N GLY A 280 -20.35 -18.47 4.82
CA GLY A 280 -19.77 -18.37 3.48
C GLY A 280 -18.24 -18.45 3.41
N TYR A 281 -17.56 -18.67 4.54
CA TYR A 281 -16.10 -18.83 4.56
C TYR A 281 -15.65 -20.24 4.17
N LYS A 282 -14.52 -20.34 3.48
CA LYS A 282 -13.92 -21.62 3.08
C LYS A 282 -12.76 -22.02 3.98
N SER A 283 -12.45 -23.32 4.00
CA SER A 283 -11.24 -23.81 4.66
C SER A 283 -10.00 -23.24 3.99
N GLY A 284 -9.05 -22.75 4.78
CA GLY A 284 -7.83 -22.08 4.33
C GLY A 284 -7.98 -20.57 4.10
N GLU A 285 -9.17 -20.01 4.23
CA GLU A 285 -9.41 -18.58 4.08
C GLU A 285 -8.90 -17.79 5.30
N CYS A 286 -8.49 -16.54 5.05
CA CYS A 286 -7.95 -15.64 6.06
C CYS A 286 -9.02 -14.66 6.54
N ILE A 287 -9.20 -14.54 7.85
CA ILE A 287 -10.18 -13.66 8.49
C ILE A 287 -9.49 -12.81 9.56
N SER A 288 -9.91 -11.57 9.76
CA SER A 288 -9.41 -10.75 10.86
C SER A 288 -9.95 -11.26 12.20
N GLN A 289 -9.28 -10.95 13.32
CA GLN A 289 -9.74 -11.39 14.64
C GLN A 289 -11.08 -10.73 15.04
N SER A 290 -11.34 -9.50 14.60
CA SER A 290 -12.60 -8.78 14.84
C SER A 290 -13.76 -9.42 14.07
N GLU A 291 -13.56 -9.74 12.79
CA GLU A 291 -14.55 -10.47 11.98
C GLU A 291 -14.80 -11.87 12.50
N ALA A 292 -13.76 -12.59 12.94
CA ALA A 292 -13.92 -13.90 13.56
C ALA A 292 -14.81 -13.83 14.80
N ARG A 293 -14.59 -12.85 15.69
CA ARG A 293 -15.45 -12.62 16.86
C ARG A 293 -16.89 -12.30 16.46
N ARG A 294 -17.09 -11.40 15.50
CA ARG A 294 -18.42 -11.05 14.99
C ARG A 294 -19.14 -12.26 14.41
N THR A 295 -18.42 -13.12 13.69
CA THR A 295 -18.97 -14.34 13.08
C THR A 295 -19.44 -15.33 14.16
N ILE A 296 -18.65 -15.53 15.22
CA ILE A 296 -19.01 -16.39 16.35
C ILE A 296 -20.21 -15.81 17.11
N ASP A 297 -20.24 -14.50 17.34
CA ASP A 297 -21.36 -13.80 17.98
C ASP A 297 -22.66 -13.94 17.14
N SER A 298 -22.57 -13.70 15.83
CA SER A 298 -23.67 -13.95 14.89
C SER A 298 -24.14 -15.40 14.90
N TYR A 299 -23.24 -16.38 15.07
CA TYR A 299 -23.60 -17.79 15.21
C TYR A 299 -24.45 -18.05 16.45
N VAL A 300 -24.01 -17.53 17.61
CA VAL A 300 -24.73 -17.68 18.88
C VAL A 300 -26.11 -17.05 18.80
N ARG A 301 -26.21 -15.87 18.19
CA ARG A 301 -27.48 -15.14 18.02
C ARG A 301 -28.42 -15.84 17.04
N ASN A 302 -27.94 -16.26 15.87
CA ASN A 302 -28.76 -16.92 14.84
C ASN A 302 -29.34 -18.25 15.33
N ASN A 303 -28.58 -18.99 16.13
CA ASN A 303 -29.00 -20.28 16.69
C ASN A 303 -29.72 -20.14 18.05
N LYS A 304 -29.93 -18.91 18.54
CA LYS A 304 -30.58 -18.60 19.84
C LYS A 304 -29.97 -19.40 21.01
N LEU A 305 -28.64 -19.49 21.03
CA LEU A 305 -27.91 -20.29 22.01
C LEU A 305 -27.63 -19.53 23.31
N GLN A 306 -27.82 -18.22 23.34
CA GLN A 306 -27.62 -17.41 24.54
C GLN A 306 -28.79 -17.59 25.52
N LEU A 307 -28.50 -17.78 26.80
CA LEU A 307 -29.52 -17.97 27.84
C LEU A 307 -30.26 -16.66 28.12
N ILE A 308 -31.58 -16.76 28.32
CA ILE A 308 -32.44 -15.62 28.66
C ILE A 308 -32.23 -15.21 30.13
N THR A 309 -31.98 -16.19 31.00
CA THR A 309 -31.76 -16.00 32.44
C THR A 309 -30.40 -15.37 32.75
N ASP A 310 -29.36 -15.78 32.04
CA ASP A 310 -28.01 -15.23 32.15
C ASP A 310 -27.37 -15.07 30.75
N PRO A 311 -27.32 -13.85 30.21
CA PRO A 311 -26.75 -13.62 28.88
C PRO A 311 -25.23 -13.83 28.83
N SER A 312 -24.53 -14.00 29.95
CA SER A 312 -23.10 -14.32 29.95
C SER A 312 -22.82 -15.78 29.55
N LEU A 313 -23.85 -16.64 29.60
CA LEU A 313 -23.77 -18.06 29.31
C LEU A 313 -24.40 -18.41 27.96
N VAL A 314 -23.76 -19.33 27.26
CA VAL A 314 -24.19 -19.86 25.97
C VAL A 314 -24.36 -21.37 26.07
N ARG A 315 -25.50 -21.87 25.62
CA ARG A 315 -25.77 -23.29 25.47
C ARG A 315 -24.95 -23.89 24.33
N LEU A 316 -24.23 -24.97 24.63
CA LEU A 316 -23.42 -25.69 23.65
C LEU A 316 -24.32 -26.58 22.79
N ASP A 317 -24.25 -26.37 21.48
CA ASP A 317 -24.80 -27.30 20.50
C ASP A 317 -23.74 -28.34 20.08
N LYS A 318 -24.09 -29.25 19.16
CA LYS A 318 -23.16 -30.30 18.68
C LYS A 318 -21.87 -29.72 18.08
N LEU A 319 -21.94 -28.58 17.40
CA LEU A 319 -20.79 -27.96 16.74
C LEU A 319 -19.88 -27.28 17.76
N LEU A 320 -20.43 -26.47 18.65
CA LEU A 320 -19.68 -25.81 19.72
C LEU A 320 -19.07 -26.81 20.69
N THR A 321 -19.77 -27.91 20.98
CA THR A 321 -19.24 -29.02 21.80
C THR A 321 -18.00 -29.65 21.15
N SER A 322 -17.96 -29.74 19.82
CA SER A 322 -16.78 -30.27 19.10
C SER A 322 -15.59 -29.30 19.03
N ILE A 323 -15.85 -28.00 19.17
CA ILE A 323 -14.85 -26.93 19.07
C ILE A 323 -14.23 -26.62 20.44
N CYS A 324 -15.04 -26.61 21.49
CA CYS A 324 -14.64 -26.18 22.82
C CYS A 324 -14.11 -27.34 23.67
N GLU A 325 -13.17 -27.04 24.56
CA GLU A 325 -12.59 -28.04 25.47
C GLU A 325 -13.58 -28.40 26.60
N PRO A 326 -13.78 -29.69 26.94
CA PRO A 326 -14.75 -30.11 27.96
C PRO A 326 -14.56 -29.50 29.34
N LYS A 327 -13.33 -29.07 29.68
CA LYS A 327 -12.99 -28.41 30.95
C LYS A 327 -13.66 -27.04 31.11
N THR A 328 -14.11 -26.44 30.02
CA THR A 328 -14.79 -25.13 30.02
C THR A 328 -16.31 -25.26 30.13
N PHE A 329 -16.83 -26.49 30.17
CA PHE A 329 -18.26 -26.74 30.18
C PHE A 329 -18.80 -26.62 31.60
N ILE A 330 -19.96 -25.97 31.71
CA ILE A 330 -20.74 -25.84 32.93
C ILE A 330 -22.00 -26.66 32.70
N GLU A 331 -22.19 -27.71 33.48
CA GLU A 331 -23.40 -28.53 33.36
C GLU A 331 -24.61 -27.75 33.90
N SER A 332 -25.72 -27.77 33.15
CA SER A 332 -26.95 -27.13 33.58
C SER A 332 -27.66 -27.98 34.65
N PRO A 333 -28.40 -27.37 35.59
CA PRO A 333 -29.21 -28.11 36.55
C PRO A 333 -30.35 -28.93 35.90
N GLU A 334 -30.69 -28.62 34.64
CA GLU A 334 -31.69 -29.32 33.82
C GLU A 334 -31.10 -30.51 33.03
N SER A 335 -29.80 -30.73 33.17
CA SER A 335 -29.07 -31.83 32.52
C SER A 335 -29.58 -33.17 33.06
N THR A 336 -29.87 -34.11 32.16
CA THR A 336 -30.26 -35.48 32.51
C THR A 336 -29.32 -36.47 31.84
N ILE A 337 -29.19 -37.67 32.41
CA ILE A 337 -28.31 -38.73 31.87
C ILE A 337 -28.63 -39.05 30.40
N SER A 338 -29.90 -38.94 29.99
CA SER A 338 -30.35 -39.16 28.61
C SER A 338 -30.21 -37.93 27.70
N ASN A 339 -30.10 -36.72 28.25
CA ASN A 339 -29.95 -35.48 27.49
C ASN A 339 -29.02 -34.50 28.25
N PRO A 340 -27.70 -34.63 28.06
CA PRO A 340 -26.74 -33.76 28.73
C PRO A 340 -26.80 -32.35 28.15
N ILE A 341 -26.95 -31.34 29.02
CA ILE A 341 -27.02 -29.93 28.63
C ILE A 341 -25.83 -29.20 29.24
N PHE A 342 -24.94 -28.72 28.38
CA PHE A 342 -23.75 -27.97 28.76
C PHE A 342 -23.83 -26.51 28.32
N HIS A 343 -23.33 -25.64 29.19
CA HIS A 343 -23.18 -24.22 28.98
C HIS A 343 -21.69 -23.84 28.96
N ILE A 344 -21.36 -22.71 28.35
CA ILE A 344 -20.02 -22.11 28.38
C ILE A 344 -20.16 -20.60 28.57
N ARG A 345 -19.21 -19.96 29.25
CA ARG A 345 -19.17 -18.49 29.29
C ARG A 345 -18.83 -17.96 27.90
N PHE A 346 -19.48 -16.87 27.50
CA PHE A 346 -19.28 -16.30 26.16
C PHE A 346 -17.81 -15.89 25.89
N GLY A 347 -17.11 -15.37 26.91
CA GLY A 347 -15.68 -15.05 26.80
C GLY A 347 -14.79 -16.28 26.55
N ASP A 348 -15.12 -17.41 27.19
CA ASP A 348 -14.39 -18.67 27.03
C ASP A 348 -14.67 -19.30 25.66
N LEU A 349 -15.92 -19.23 25.19
CA LEU A 349 -16.31 -19.64 23.84
C LEU A 349 -15.49 -18.91 22.77
N ILE A 350 -15.42 -17.59 22.85
CA ILE A 350 -14.63 -16.77 21.90
C ILE A 350 -13.15 -17.17 21.97
N SER A 351 -12.61 -17.35 23.17
CA SER A 351 -11.20 -17.71 23.36
C SER A 351 -10.88 -19.08 22.78
N GLN A 352 -11.72 -20.09 23.01
CA GLN A 352 -11.58 -21.44 22.48
C GLN A 352 -11.74 -21.49 20.95
N ALA A 353 -12.74 -20.79 20.41
CA ALA A 353 -12.94 -20.71 18.96
C ALA A 353 -11.76 -20.02 18.26
N LEU A 354 -11.22 -18.93 18.82
CA LEU A 354 -10.04 -18.24 18.28
C LEU A 354 -8.76 -19.06 18.41
N LYS A 355 -8.61 -19.87 19.46
CA LYS A 355 -7.46 -20.76 19.69
C LYS A 355 -7.36 -21.86 18.61
N ASN A 356 -8.50 -22.33 18.12
CA ASN A 356 -8.58 -23.34 17.06
C ASN A 356 -8.29 -22.77 15.66
N LEU A 357 -8.27 -21.44 15.50
CA LEU A 357 -7.85 -20.81 14.26
C LEU A 357 -6.32 -20.66 14.22
N THR A 358 -5.71 -20.94 13.07
CA THR A 358 -4.25 -20.79 12.92
C THR A 358 -3.89 -19.30 12.91
N THR A 359 -3.01 -18.86 13.81
CA THR A 359 -2.48 -17.48 13.80
C THR A 359 -1.59 -17.28 12.57
N ALA A 360 -1.79 -16.20 11.83
CA ALA A 360 -0.93 -15.76 10.75
C ALA A 360 -0.91 -14.23 10.68
N TYR A 361 -0.08 -13.69 9.79
CA TYR A 361 0.02 -12.24 9.60
C TYR A 361 -0.17 -11.90 8.13
N ARG A 362 -0.91 -10.84 7.85
CA ARG A 362 -1.07 -10.27 6.52
C ARG A 362 -0.12 -9.09 6.41
N ILE A 363 0.82 -9.19 5.47
CA ILE A 363 1.83 -8.16 5.24
C ILE A 363 1.51 -7.45 3.93
N THR A 364 1.25 -6.15 4.01
CA THR A 364 0.99 -5.31 2.84
C THR A 364 2.14 -4.33 2.69
N TYR A 365 2.87 -4.45 1.59
CA TYR A 365 3.99 -3.56 1.28
C TYR A 365 3.52 -2.36 0.44
N PRO A 366 4.13 -1.17 0.58
CA PRO A 366 3.73 0.01 -0.20
C PRO A 366 3.89 -0.14 -1.71
N ASP A 367 4.84 -0.98 -2.14
CA ASP A 367 5.21 -1.24 -3.54
C ASP A 367 4.44 -2.41 -4.16
N MET A 368 3.67 -3.18 -3.38
CA MET A 368 3.01 -4.39 -3.86
C MET A 368 1.49 -4.33 -3.65
N SER A 369 0.73 -4.63 -4.71
CA SER A 369 -0.74 -4.60 -4.67
C SER A 369 -1.36 -5.81 -3.95
N THR A 370 -0.65 -6.94 -3.91
CA THR A 370 -1.14 -8.17 -3.28
C THR A 370 -0.49 -8.37 -1.92
N PRO A 371 -1.25 -8.60 -0.83
CA PRO A 371 -0.66 -8.87 0.48
C PRO A 371 -0.01 -10.26 0.54
N VAL A 372 1.08 -10.38 1.31
CA VAL A 372 1.74 -11.65 1.62
C VAL A 372 1.12 -12.24 2.89
N ILE A 373 0.84 -13.54 2.86
CA ILE A 373 0.39 -14.28 4.05
C ILE A 373 1.59 -14.92 4.73
N TRP A 374 1.98 -14.36 5.86
CA TRP A 374 3.01 -14.88 6.73
C TRP A 374 2.41 -15.89 7.71
N ASN A 375 2.38 -17.15 7.28
CA ASN A 375 1.85 -18.25 8.07
C ASN A 375 2.92 -18.80 9.05
N ARG A 376 3.24 -18.00 10.07
CA ARG A 376 4.08 -18.41 11.20
C ARG A 376 3.46 -17.94 12.51
N LYS A 377 3.86 -18.59 13.61
CA LYS A 377 3.37 -18.27 14.96
C LYS A 377 3.73 -16.86 15.42
N GLU A 378 4.89 -16.36 15.00
CA GLU A 378 5.39 -15.03 15.32
C GLU A 378 5.42 -14.16 14.05
N PRO A 379 5.26 -12.83 14.19
CA PRO A 379 5.37 -11.93 13.05
C PRO A 379 6.80 -11.94 12.49
N PRO A 380 7.03 -11.41 11.28
CA PRO A 380 8.38 -11.15 10.81
C PRO A 380 9.07 -10.19 11.78
N HIS A 381 10.36 -10.43 12.04
CA HIS A 381 11.18 -9.53 12.85
C HIS A 381 12.52 -9.28 12.16
N ILE A 382 13.07 -8.10 12.37
CA ILE A 382 14.48 -7.82 12.13
C ILE A 382 15.24 -8.31 13.36
N HIS A 383 16.22 -9.18 13.17
CA HIS A 383 16.98 -9.75 14.28
C HIS A 383 18.32 -9.02 14.41
N LEU A 384 18.50 -8.34 15.53
CA LEU A 384 19.68 -7.55 15.87
C LEU A 384 20.41 -8.18 17.06
N TYR A 385 21.67 -8.59 16.88
CA TYR A 385 22.41 -9.32 17.92
C TYR A 385 23.92 -9.11 17.82
N ILE A 386 24.65 -9.45 18.88
CA ILE A 386 26.12 -9.34 18.96
C ILE A 386 26.74 -10.72 18.82
N VAL A 387 27.81 -10.82 18.04
CA VAL A 387 28.66 -12.00 17.94
C VAL A 387 30.10 -11.63 18.26
N THR A 388 30.81 -12.49 18.98
CA THR A 388 32.25 -12.34 19.22
C THR A 388 33.02 -13.23 18.25
N LYS A 389 33.84 -12.64 17.38
CA LYS A 389 34.72 -13.36 16.44
C LYS A 389 36.16 -12.94 16.67
N ALA A 390 37.04 -13.90 16.93
CA ALA A 390 38.46 -13.65 17.23
C ALA A 390 38.66 -12.57 18.32
N GLY A 391 37.89 -12.64 19.41
CA GLY A 391 37.94 -11.69 20.53
C GLY A 391 37.29 -10.32 20.28
N LYS A 392 36.89 -10.01 19.05
CA LYS A 392 36.23 -8.74 18.69
C LYS A 392 34.72 -8.91 18.68
N LYS A 393 33.99 -7.96 19.27
CA LYS A 393 32.52 -7.89 19.22
C LYS A 393 32.07 -7.23 17.92
N LEU A 394 31.10 -7.86 17.26
CA LEU A 394 30.53 -7.46 15.98
C LEU A 394 29.00 -7.44 16.11
N THR A 395 28.34 -6.52 15.43
CA THR A 395 26.87 -6.45 15.42
C THR A 395 26.34 -7.07 14.14
N ARG A 396 25.36 -7.96 14.24
CA ARG A 396 24.71 -8.62 13.09
C ARG A 396 23.23 -8.25 13.00
N ILE A 397 22.77 -8.06 11.77
CA ILE A 397 21.39 -7.75 11.42
C ILE A 397 20.91 -8.79 10.40
N ALA A 398 19.87 -9.54 10.73
CA ALA A 398 19.27 -10.55 9.87
C ALA A 398 17.79 -10.22 9.56
N GLU A 399 17.28 -10.81 8.47
CA GLU A 399 15.87 -10.75 8.06
C GLU A 399 15.33 -9.36 7.68
N LEU A 400 16.20 -8.44 7.23
CA LEU A 400 15.81 -7.12 6.71
C LEU A 400 14.89 -7.21 5.48
N GLU A 401 15.07 -8.24 4.66
CA GLU A 401 14.32 -8.45 3.42
C GLU A 401 12.82 -8.65 3.67
N ASN A 402 12.43 -9.19 4.83
CA ASN A 402 11.03 -9.32 5.22
C ASN A 402 10.32 -7.96 5.34
N PHE A 403 11.09 -6.86 5.43
CA PHE A 403 10.59 -5.49 5.49
C PHE A 403 10.84 -4.72 4.19
N HIS A 404 11.25 -5.39 3.11
CA HIS A 404 11.66 -4.75 1.84
C HIS A 404 12.80 -3.73 2.02
N ILE A 405 13.65 -3.93 3.02
CA ILE A 405 14.87 -3.12 3.19
C ILE A 405 16.00 -3.82 2.42
N ASN A 406 16.55 -3.14 1.41
CA ASN A 406 17.65 -3.67 0.62
C ASN A 406 18.93 -3.81 1.48
N PRO A 407 19.50 -5.02 1.60
CA PRO A 407 20.66 -5.23 2.45
C PRO A 407 21.91 -4.44 2.04
N ASP A 408 22.13 -4.22 0.74
CA ASP A 408 23.31 -3.48 0.27
C ASP A 408 23.18 -2.00 0.54
N SER A 409 22.00 -1.44 0.25
CA SER A 409 21.65 -0.05 0.53
C SER A 409 21.79 0.23 2.03
N PHE A 410 21.22 -0.65 2.86
CA PHE A 410 21.33 -0.56 4.31
C PHE A 410 22.78 -0.67 4.79
N SER A 411 23.58 -1.59 4.24
CA SER A 411 25.00 -1.73 4.61
C SER A 411 25.83 -0.47 4.29
N LYS A 412 25.58 0.18 3.15
CA LYS A 412 26.22 1.46 2.80
C LYS A 412 25.83 2.55 3.78
N GLN A 413 24.56 2.61 4.15
CA GLN A 413 24.06 3.59 5.12
C GLN A 413 24.63 3.35 6.53
N LEU A 414 24.84 2.10 6.93
CA LEU A 414 25.55 1.78 8.18
C LEU A 414 27.00 2.26 8.15
N LYS A 415 27.73 2.08 7.02
CA LYS A 415 29.11 2.58 6.91
C LYS A 415 29.19 4.09 7.11
N ILE A 416 28.25 4.83 6.53
CA ILE A 416 28.18 6.29 6.63
C ILE A 416 27.81 6.72 8.06
N ASN A 417 26.74 6.15 8.62
CA ASN A 417 26.21 6.59 9.92
C ASN A 417 27.06 6.14 11.12
N LEU A 418 27.72 4.98 11.04
CA LEU A 418 28.49 4.41 12.14
C LEU A 418 30.00 4.60 11.97
N ALA A 419 30.45 5.14 10.83
CA ALA A 419 31.86 5.24 10.45
C ALA A 419 32.62 3.91 10.62
N CYS A 420 31.97 2.76 10.35
CA CYS A 420 32.53 1.43 10.54
C CYS A 420 32.35 0.55 9.31
N SER A 421 33.16 -0.51 9.19
CA SER A 421 33.01 -1.47 8.10
C SER A 421 31.74 -2.29 8.31
N ALA A 422 30.84 -2.26 7.33
CA ALA A 422 29.62 -3.08 7.29
C ALA A 422 29.47 -3.82 5.96
N GLY A 423 28.92 -5.03 5.98
CA GLY A 423 28.71 -5.81 4.75
C GLY A 423 28.02 -7.13 5.00
N ARG A 424 27.73 -7.86 3.92
CA ARG A 424 27.11 -9.19 4.00
C ARG A 424 28.07 -10.20 4.62
N THR A 425 27.54 -11.13 5.42
CA THR A 425 28.28 -12.26 5.98
C THR A 425 27.39 -13.50 5.99
N ASP A 426 28.01 -14.67 5.93
CA ASP A 426 27.33 -15.91 6.27
C ASP A 426 27.20 -16.05 7.80
N ASP A 427 26.06 -16.58 8.24
CA ASP A 427 25.74 -16.78 9.65
C ASP A 427 25.19 -18.19 9.88
N GLN A 428 25.70 -18.86 10.92
CA GLN A 428 25.26 -20.21 11.30
C GLN A 428 23.85 -20.23 11.89
N GLN A 429 23.42 -19.15 12.54
CA GLN A 429 22.08 -18.98 13.12
C GLN A 429 21.02 -18.72 12.04
N TYR A 430 21.42 -18.15 10.89
CA TYR A 430 20.54 -17.88 9.74
C TYR A 430 21.13 -18.44 8.45
N PRO A 431 21.24 -19.79 8.34
CA PRO A 431 21.85 -20.41 7.17
C PRO A 431 21.06 -20.10 5.91
N GLY A 432 21.76 -19.70 4.84
CA GLY A 432 21.16 -19.37 3.55
C GLY A 432 20.36 -18.07 3.51
N LYS A 433 20.42 -17.25 4.56
CA LYS A 433 19.78 -15.92 4.61
C LYS A 433 20.83 -14.82 4.54
N ILE A 434 20.42 -13.65 4.06
CA ILE A 434 21.29 -12.48 4.04
C ILE A 434 21.39 -11.89 5.45
N VAL A 435 22.62 -11.87 5.97
CA VAL A 435 22.95 -11.23 7.25
C VAL A 435 23.98 -10.13 7.01
N ILE A 436 23.72 -8.95 7.54
CA ILE A 436 24.67 -7.83 7.53
C ILE A 436 25.45 -7.86 8.82
N GLN A 437 26.75 -7.63 8.74
CA GLN A 437 27.64 -7.49 9.88
C GLN A 437 28.28 -6.11 9.86
N ALA A 438 28.21 -5.41 10.99
CA ALA A 438 28.94 -4.17 11.26
C ALA A 438 30.04 -4.44 12.32
N GLN A 439 31.22 -3.86 12.11
CA GLN A 439 32.30 -3.93 13.10
C GLN A 439 31.97 -3.09 14.33
N GLY A 440 32.13 -3.65 15.53
CA GLY A 440 31.81 -2.98 16.79
C GLY A 440 30.42 -3.32 17.34
N VAL A 441 30.09 -2.74 18.50
CA VAL A 441 28.80 -2.90 19.18
C VAL A 441 27.94 -1.67 18.90
N HIS A 442 26.92 -1.82 18.08
CA HIS A 442 26.09 -0.72 17.58
C HIS A 442 24.59 -0.94 17.75
N LEU A 443 24.18 -1.77 18.72
CA LEU A 443 22.77 -2.13 18.92
C LEU A 443 21.86 -0.90 19.06
N VAL A 444 22.25 0.06 19.89
CA VAL A 444 21.48 1.30 20.14
C VAL A 444 21.36 2.15 18.87
N ALA A 445 22.50 2.38 18.18
CA ALA A 445 22.53 3.22 17.00
C ALA A 445 21.72 2.62 15.83
N ILE A 446 21.82 1.31 15.64
CA ILE A 446 21.05 0.58 14.60
C ILE A 446 19.57 0.52 14.97
N SER A 447 19.25 0.31 16.25
CA SER A 447 17.88 0.34 16.75
C SER A 447 17.23 1.71 16.45
N LYS A 448 17.94 2.80 16.75
CA LYS A 448 17.52 4.17 16.45
C LYS A 448 17.33 4.38 14.95
N LEU A 449 18.28 3.94 14.12
CA LEU A 449 18.21 4.06 12.66
C LEU A 449 16.96 3.36 12.09
N LEU A 450 16.68 2.13 12.53
CA LEU A 450 15.52 1.36 12.07
C LEU A 450 14.20 2.01 12.49
N THR A 451 14.12 2.56 13.70
CA THR A 451 12.89 3.21 14.18
C THR A 451 12.67 4.60 13.61
N GLU A 452 13.72 5.41 13.45
CA GLU A 452 13.59 6.81 13.04
C GLU A 452 13.60 6.96 11.52
N SER A 453 14.61 6.39 10.84
CA SER A 453 14.77 6.57 9.40
C SER A 453 13.91 5.61 8.59
N TYR A 454 13.70 4.38 9.08
CA TYR A 454 12.91 3.36 8.37
C TYR A 454 11.49 3.19 8.94
N SER A 455 11.15 3.91 10.00
CA SER A 455 9.85 3.84 10.70
C SER A 455 9.41 2.42 11.04
N ILE A 456 10.35 1.52 11.34
CA ILE A 456 10.04 0.16 11.78
C ILE A 456 9.61 0.20 13.25
N PRO A 457 8.40 -0.28 13.60
CA PRO A 457 7.98 -0.34 14.98
C PRO A 457 8.90 -1.22 15.85
N LYS A 458 9.21 -0.75 17.07
CA LYS A 458 10.08 -1.47 18.04
C LYS A 458 9.71 -2.94 18.23
N ARG A 459 8.41 -3.26 18.22
CA ARG A 459 7.89 -4.63 18.38
C ARG A 459 8.37 -5.63 17.32
N PHE A 460 8.81 -5.14 16.16
CA PHE A 460 9.32 -5.97 15.05
C PHE A 460 10.85 -6.05 15.01
N ILE A 461 11.55 -5.54 16.02
CA ILE A 461 13.01 -5.59 16.11
C ILE A 461 13.38 -6.45 17.33
N LYS A 462 13.83 -7.68 17.09
CA LYS A 462 14.36 -8.55 18.16
C LYS A 462 15.77 -8.12 18.52
N GLY A 463 16.04 -7.95 19.81
CA GLY A 463 17.30 -7.38 20.30
C GLY A 463 17.38 -5.86 20.21
N TYR A 464 16.22 -5.19 20.04
CA TYR A 464 16.11 -3.74 20.14
C TYR A 464 16.68 -3.26 21.49
N THR A 465 17.55 -2.25 21.43
CA THR A 465 18.17 -1.66 22.61
C THR A 465 17.83 -0.17 22.66
N GLU A 466 17.27 0.29 23.77
CA GLU A 466 16.96 1.72 23.94
C GLU A 466 18.25 2.54 24.11
N PRO A 467 18.28 3.77 23.56
CA PRO A 467 19.33 4.70 23.93
C PRO A 467 19.24 5.04 25.41
N ASP A 468 20.39 5.14 26.07
CA ASP A 468 20.45 5.62 27.45
C ASP A 468 19.74 6.98 27.53
N LYS A 469 18.77 7.10 28.44
CA LYS A 469 18.08 8.35 28.71
C LYS A 469 19.11 9.33 29.25
N LYS A 470 19.45 10.35 28.45
CA LYS A 470 20.27 11.48 28.90
C LYS A 470 19.49 12.36 29.87
#